data_AF-V4H1W6-F1
#
_entry.id   AF-V4H1W6-F1
#
_cell.length_a   1.000
_cell.length_b   1.000
_cell.length_c   1.000
_cell.angle_alpha   90.00
_cell.angle_beta   90.00
_cell.angle_gamma   90.00
#
_symmetry.space_group_name_H-M   'P 1'
#
loop_
_entity.id
_entity.type
_entity.pdbx_description
1 polymer ?
#
loop_
_entity_poly.entity_id
_entity_poly.type
_entity_poly.pdbx_seq_one_letter_code
_entity_poly.pdbx_strand_id
1 'polypeptide(L)'
;MNENMPSGSEAKDALDAVRNSQQSILVEYAPPIWLRFIMSVSYAAIFFGYGMTEHENNWALAIIVGTLLFALSCTLYFYLYRLQGIKIRLFPRSKTAEKINLYATFGFAGLGFCSRFLRTELGINWAPYFCALAACIAMFWLLVKLPTGEVMVEGK
;
A
#
# COMPACT_ATOMS: atom_id res chain seq x y z
N MET A 1 4.92 -52.01 1.74
CA MET A 1 4.40 -50.69 2.19
C MET A 1 4.13 -49.88 0.95
N ASN A 2 2.86 -49.79 0.53
CA ASN A 2 2.48 -48.92 -0.58
C ASN A 2 2.32 -47.53 0.02
N GLU A 3 3.33 -46.69 -0.13
CA GLU A 3 3.23 -45.28 0.24
C GLU A 3 2.16 -44.67 -0.67
N ASN A 4 0.97 -44.43 -0.12
CA ASN A 4 -0.05 -43.60 -0.75
C ASN A 4 0.49 -42.17 -0.80
N MET A 5 1.40 -41.91 -1.75
CA MET A 5 1.79 -40.56 -2.11
C MET A 5 0.51 -39.86 -2.58
N PRO A 6 0.16 -38.70 -2.00
CA PRO A 6 -1.02 -37.96 -2.43
C PRO A 6 -0.92 -37.69 -3.93
N SER A 7 -2.02 -37.91 -4.63
CA SER A 7 -2.11 -37.57 -6.06
C SER A 7 -1.71 -36.10 -6.23
N GLY A 8 -1.07 -35.75 -7.34
CA GLY A 8 -0.76 -34.35 -7.65
C GLY A 8 -2.00 -33.44 -7.66
N SER A 9 -3.21 -33.99 -7.80
CA SER A 9 -4.48 -33.27 -7.60
C SER A 9 -4.79 -33.04 -6.11
N GLU A 10 -4.71 -34.07 -5.27
CA GLU A 10 -4.97 -33.98 -3.83
C GLU A 10 -3.99 -33.04 -3.12
N ALA A 11 -2.72 -33.03 -3.57
CA ALA A 11 -1.72 -32.10 -3.08
C ALA A 11 -2.02 -30.64 -3.46
N LYS A 12 -2.60 -30.41 -4.64
CA LYS A 12 -3.05 -29.07 -5.06
C LYS A 12 -4.28 -28.63 -4.27
N ASP A 13 -5.27 -29.51 -4.09
CA ASP A 13 -6.49 -29.21 -3.35
C ASP A 13 -6.18 -28.90 -1.87
N ALA A 14 -5.26 -29.65 -1.25
CA ALA A 14 -4.78 -29.36 0.09
C ALA A 14 -4.06 -28.01 0.18
N LEU A 15 -3.21 -27.69 -0.82
CA LEU A 15 -2.51 -26.40 -0.89
C LEU A 15 -3.49 -25.23 -1.07
N ASP A 16 -4.51 -25.40 -1.91
CA ASP A 16 -5.55 -24.40 -2.12
C ASP A 16 -6.44 -24.22 -0.89
N ALA A 17 -6.78 -25.29 -0.17
CA ALA A 17 -7.50 -25.21 1.09
C ALA A 17 -6.71 -24.43 2.16
N VAL A 18 -5.41 -24.72 2.31
CA VAL A 18 -4.52 -23.97 3.23
C VAL A 18 -4.44 -22.50 2.83
N ARG A 19 -4.28 -22.21 1.54
CA ARG A 19 -4.19 -20.84 1.02
C ARG A 19 -5.48 -20.05 1.26
N ASN A 20 -6.64 -20.67 1.01
CA ASN A 20 -7.94 -20.04 1.23
C ASN A 20 -8.18 -19.74 2.72
N SER A 21 -7.81 -20.66 3.61
CA SER A 21 -7.89 -20.45 5.06
C SER A 21 -6.98 -19.32 5.55
N GLN A 22 -5.76 -19.23 5.03
CA GLN A 22 -4.87 -18.11 5.35
C GLN A 22 -5.48 -16.78 4.91
N GLN A 23 -6.09 -16.75 3.73
CA GLN A 23 -6.69 -15.53 3.19
C GLN A 23 -7.93 -15.09 3.95
N SER A 24 -8.81 -16.02 4.37
CA SER A 24 -9.98 -15.67 5.16
C SER A 24 -9.59 -15.00 6.48
N ILE A 25 -8.53 -15.50 7.13
CA ILE A 25 -7.96 -14.88 8.33
C ILE A 25 -7.43 -13.47 8.01
N LEU A 26 -6.73 -13.28 6.89
CA LEU A 26 -6.22 -11.95 6.52
C LEU A 26 -7.33 -10.93 6.26
N VAL A 27 -8.45 -11.34 5.68
CA VAL A 27 -9.63 -10.48 5.46
C VAL A 27 -10.26 -10.09 6.79
N GLU A 28 -10.46 -11.08 7.67
CA GLU A 28 -11.15 -10.91 8.96
C GLU A 28 -10.36 -10.03 9.92
N TYR A 29 -9.04 -10.20 9.95
CA TYR A 29 -8.15 -9.46 10.85
C TYR A 29 -7.55 -8.20 10.21
N ALA A 30 -8.02 -7.82 9.03
CA ALA A 30 -7.47 -6.69 8.30
C ALA A 30 -7.61 -5.39 9.13
N PRO A 31 -6.57 -4.52 9.19
CA PRO A 31 -6.58 -3.32 10.02
C PRO A 31 -7.76 -2.40 9.69
N PRO A 32 -8.24 -1.64 10.68
CA PRO A 32 -9.47 -0.90 10.54
C PRO A 32 -9.38 0.15 9.43
N ILE A 33 -10.51 0.39 8.77
CA ILE A 33 -10.57 1.24 7.57
C ILE A 33 -10.13 2.67 7.82
N TRP A 34 -10.39 3.20 9.03
CA TRP A 34 -9.96 4.54 9.44
C TRP A 34 -8.43 4.67 9.45
N LEU A 35 -7.70 3.62 9.84
CA LEU A 35 -6.24 3.65 9.86
C LEU A 35 -5.68 3.71 8.44
N ARG A 36 -6.25 2.90 7.52
CA ARG A 36 -5.88 2.94 6.09
C ARG A 36 -6.18 4.30 5.47
N PHE A 37 -7.30 4.91 5.86
CA PHE A 37 -7.66 6.24 5.42
C PHE A 37 -6.67 7.29 5.91
N ILE A 38 -6.32 7.29 7.20
CA ILE A 38 -5.29 8.20 7.75
C ILE A 38 -3.96 8.02 7.04
N MET A 39 -3.50 6.78 6.82
CA MET A 39 -2.27 6.51 6.06
C MET A 39 -2.33 7.13 4.66
N SER A 40 -3.44 6.96 3.96
CA SER A 40 -3.60 7.45 2.58
C SER A 40 -3.63 8.98 2.50
N VAL A 41 -4.35 9.63 3.42
CA VAL A 41 -4.40 11.10 3.52
C VAL A 41 -3.05 11.67 3.94
N SER A 42 -2.36 11.03 4.88
CA SER A 42 -1.01 11.43 5.30
C SER A 42 -0.02 11.35 4.13
N TYR A 43 -0.12 10.28 3.33
CA TYR A 43 0.68 10.11 2.14
C TYR A 43 0.38 11.18 1.09
N ALA A 44 -0.89 11.51 0.86
CA ALA A 44 -1.30 12.58 -0.03
C ALA A 44 -0.77 13.96 0.42
N ALA A 45 -0.74 14.23 1.73
CA ALA A 45 -0.16 15.45 2.29
C ALA A 45 1.34 15.59 1.96
N ILE A 46 2.09 14.48 1.92
CA ILE A 46 3.50 14.47 1.51
C ILE A 46 3.64 14.88 0.03
N PHE A 47 2.84 14.28 -0.87
CA PHE A 47 2.85 14.61 -2.30
C PHE A 47 2.45 16.04 -2.59
N PHE A 48 1.41 16.50 -1.88
CA PHE A 48 0.94 17.87 -1.96
C PHE A 48 2.02 18.85 -1.48
N GLY A 49 2.57 18.64 -0.28
CA GLY A 49 3.63 19.48 0.27
C GLY A 49 4.86 19.52 -0.65
N TYR A 50 5.25 18.38 -1.22
CA TYR A 50 6.36 18.31 -2.18
C TYR A 50 6.09 19.08 -3.49
N GLY A 51 4.86 19.00 -4.02
CA GLY A 51 4.47 19.77 -5.19
C GLY A 51 4.37 21.27 -4.91
N MET A 52 4.02 21.67 -3.70
CA MET A 52 3.81 23.07 -3.30
C MET A 52 5.06 23.76 -2.73
N THR A 53 6.17 23.03 -2.54
CA THR A 53 7.39 23.58 -1.91
C THR A 53 8.21 24.41 -2.90
N GLU A 54 8.19 25.72 -2.71
CA GLU A 54 9.02 26.73 -3.39
C GLU A 54 9.47 27.74 -2.34
N HIS A 55 10.78 28.01 -2.20
CA HIS A 55 11.46 28.99 -1.30
C HIS A 55 10.73 29.48 -0.02
N GLU A 56 11.40 29.39 1.14
CA GLU A 56 10.91 29.86 2.47
C GLU A 56 9.45 29.45 2.81
N ASN A 57 9.03 28.28 2.35
CA ASN A 57 7.62 27.91 2.36
C ASN A 57 7.19 27.10 3.58
N ASN A 58 6.06 27.48 4.14
CA ASN A 58 5.35 26.71 5.17
C ASN A 58 4.89 25.33 4.68
N TRP A 59 4.83 25.08 3.36
CA TRP A 59 4.47 23.75 2.82
C TRP A 59 5.48 22.64 3.13
N ALA A 60 6.72 22.97 3.49
CA ALA A 60 7.67 21.99 4.02
C ALA A 60 7.17 21.36 5.33
N LEU A 61 6.41 22.10 6.15
CA LEU A 61 5.79 21.56 7.36
C LEU A 61 4.74 20.50 7.03
N ALA A 62 4.00 20.64 5.92
CA ALA A 62 3.05 19.62 5.48
C ALA A 62 3.75 18.29 5.15
N ILE A 63 4.95 18.34 4.56
CA ILE A 63 5.77 17.16 4.30
C ILE A 63 6.19 16.52 5.63
N ILE A 64 6.68 17.30 6.60
CA ILE A 64 7.15 16.80 7.90
C ILE A 64 6.00 16.16 8.67
N VAL A 65 4.88 16.88 8.84
CA VAL A 65 3.70 16.40 9.57
C VAL A 65 3.09 15.19 8.86
N GLY A 66 2.98 15.23 7.53
CA GLY A 66 2.49 14.11 6.73
C GLY A 66 3.38 12.87 6.88
N THR A 67 4.71 13.03 6.86
CA THR A 67 5.67 11.93 7.04
C THR A 67 5.60 11.33 8.44
N LEU A 68 5.54 12.17 9.48
CA LEU A 68 5.40 11.71 10.87
C LEU A 68 4.09 10.95 11.07
N LEU A 69 2.97 11.50 10.60
CA LEU A 69 1.67 10.86 10.74
C LEU A 69 1.60 9.55 9.95
N PHE A 70 2.19 9.52 8.75
CA PHE A 70 2.30 8.31 7.95
C PHE A 70 3.15 7.24 8.65
N ALA A 71 4.32 7.60 9.18
CA ALA A 71 5.21 6.67 9.88
C ALA A 71 4.57 6.11 11.16
N LEU A 72 3.90 6.96 11.94
CA LEU A 72 3.14 6.54 13.13
C LEU A 72 2.00 5.59 12.75
N SER A 73 1.26 5.92 11.69
CA SER A 73 0.15 5.08 11.20
C SER A 73 0.65 3.74 10.67
N CYS A 74 1.78 3.71 9.93
CA CYS A 74 2.47 2.49 9.53
C CYS A 74 2.89 1.66 10.74
N THR A 75 3.48 2.28 11.76
CA THR A 75 3.91 1.58 12.98
C THR A 75 2.73 0.95 13.71
N LEU A 76 1.63 1.70 13.84
CA LEU A 76 0.39 1.19 14.43
C LEU A 76 -0.21 0.05 13.59
N TYR A 77 -0.17 0.18 12.26
CA TYR A 77 -0.61 -0.84 11.31
C TYR A 77 0.18 -2.14 11.49
N PHE A 78 1.51 -2.06 11.55
CA PHE A 78 2.38 -3.19 11.83
C PHE A 78 2.13 -3.80 13.22
N TYR A 79 1.88 -2.95 14.21
CA TYR A 79 1.61 -3.36 15.58
C TYR A 79 0.30 -4.14 15.72
N LEU A 80 -0.78 -3.69 15.07
CA LEU A 80 -2.08 -4.38 15.08
C LEU A 80 -1.96 -5.79 14.52
N TYR A 81 -1.28 -5.94 13.39
CA TYR A 81 -1.04 -7.24 12.80
C TYR A 81 -0.13 -8.12 13.67
N ARG A 82 0.88 -7.54 14.33
CA ARG A 82 1.71 -8.27 15.29
C ARG A 82 0.90 -8.79 16.47
N LEU A 83 -0.05 -8.00 17.00
CA LEU A 83 -0.95 -8.43 18.07
C LEU A 83 -1.81 -9.63 17.66
N GLN A 84 -2.17 -9.71 16.39
CA GLN A 84 -2.94 -10.81 15.81
C GLN A 84 -2.07 -12.03 15.43
N GLY A 85 -0.76 -11.98 15.69
CA GLY A 85 0.18 -13.04 15.31
C GLY A 85 0.48 -13.10 13.81
N ILE A 86 0.01 -12.13 13.02
CA ILE A 86 0.21 -12.08 11.58
C ILE A 86 1.55 -11.39 11.30
N LYS A 87 2.52 -12.15 10.79
CA LYS A 87 3.84 -11.62 10.44
C LYS A 87 3.79 -10.94 9.07
N ILE A 88 3.69 -9.60 9.07
CA ILE A 88 3.82 -8.83 7.84
C ILE A 88 5.23 -8.97 7.30
N ARG A 89 5.33 -9.15 5.98
CA ARG A 89 6.60 -9.15 5.27
C ARG A 89 6.62 -7.94 4.35
N LEU A 90 7.65 -7.11 4.49
CA LEU A 90 7.84 -5.93 3.64
C LEU A 90 8.19 -6.32 2.21
N PHE A 91 8.78 -7.50 2.00
CA PHE A 91 9.16 -8.00 0.69
C PHE A 91 8.15 -9.03 0.18
N PRO A 92 7.54 -8.81 -1.00
CA PRO A 92 6.57 -9.73 -1.57
C PRO A 92 7.24 -11.04 -1.98
N ARG A 93 6.62 -12.19 -1.65
CA ARG A 93 7.13 -13.50 -2.07
C ARG A 93 6.65 -13.89 -3.47
N SER A 94 5.50 -13.36 -3.88
CA SER A 94 4.88 -13.65 -5.17
C SER A 94 5.36 -12.70 -6.25
N LYS A 95 5.73 -13.25 -7.43
CA LYS A 95 6.07 -12.47 -8.63
C LYS A 95 4.96 -11.50 -9.05
N THR A 96 3.70 -11.81 -8.72
CA THR A 96 2.57 -10.91 -9.02
C THR A 96 2.54 -9.72 -8.07
N ALA A 97 2.74 -9.95 -6.77
CA ALA A 97 2.80 -8.89 -5.77
C ALA A 97 4.03 -7.99 -5.97
N GLU A 98 5.15 -8.58 -6.36
CA GLU A 98 6.36 -7.85 -6.74
C GLU A 98 6.10 -6.89 -7.90
N LYS A 99 5.46 -7.35 -8.98
CA LYS A 99 5.09 -6.50 -10.12
C LYS A 99 4.18 -5.35 -9.69
N ILE A 100 3.15 -5.61 -8.87
CA ILE A 100 2.23 -4.54 -8.42
C ILE A 100 2.98 -3.50 -7.59
N ASN A 101 3.83 -3.91 -6.64
CA ASN A 101 4.63 -2.99 -5.85
C ASN A 101 5.62 -2.20 -6.70
N LEU A 102 6.21 -2.82 -7.72
CA LEU A 102 7.10 -2.16 -8.68
C LEU A 102 6.35 -1.08 -9.47
N TYR A 103 5.19 -1.43 -10.05
CA TYR A 103 4.34 -0.48 -10.77
C TYR A 103 3.85 0.65 -9.87
N ALA A 104 3.46 0.35 -8.63
CA ALA A 104 3.07 1.35 -7.65
C ALA A 104 4.23 2.31 -7.35
N THR A 105 5.44 1.79 -7.15
CA THR A 105 6.64 2.61 -6.89
C THR A 105 6.92 3.57 -8.04
N PHE A 106 6.93 3.08 -9.28
CA PHE A 106 7.09 3.94 -10.46
C PHE A 106 5.93 4.91 -10.66
N GLY A 107 4.70 4.48 -10.37
CA GLY A 107 3.50 5.32 -10.45
C GLY A 107 3.54 6.47 -9.46
N PHE A 108 3.90 6.21 -8.20
CA PHE A 108 4.06 7.24 -7.18
C PHE A 108 5.26 8.14 -7.47
N ALA A 109 6.40 7.61 -7.90
CA ALA A 109 7.54 8.43 -8.31
C ALA A 109 7.16 9.37 -9.47
N GLY A 110 6.44 8.86 -10.47
CA GLY A 110 5.90 9.63 -11.58
C GLY A 110 4.92 10.71 -11.12
N LEU A 111 3.99 10.39 -10.21
CA LEU A 111 3.06 11.37 -9.64
C LEU A 111 3.79 12.50 -8.90
N GLY A 112 4.86 12.17 -8.18
CA GLY A 112 5.66 13.16 -7.43
C GLY A 112 6.42 14.09 -8.37
N PHE A 113 7.03 13.52 -9.41
CA PHE A 113 7.70 14.29 -10.46
C PHE A 113 6.70 15.18 -11.21
N CYS A 114 5.59 14.62 -11.70
CA CYS A 114 4.55 15.36 -12.42
C CYS A 114 3.92 16.47 -11.56
N SER A 115 3.67 16.21 -10.28
CA SER A 115 3.13 17.21 -9.33
C SER A 115 3.95 18.49 -9.34
N ARG A 116 5.29 18.35 -9.26
CA ARG A 116 6.21 19.49 -9.27
C ARG A 116 6.39 20.05 -10.67
N PHE A 117 6.69 19.21 -11.66
CA PHE A 117 6.98 19.61 -13.03
C PHE A 117 5.82 20.40 -13.66
N LEU A 118 4.58 19.91 -13.53
CA LEU A 118 3.40 20.58 -14.08
C LEU A 118 3.15 21.95 -13.43
N ARG A 119 3.52 22.10 -12.15
CA ARG A 119 3.39 23.37 -11.45
C ARG A 119 4.51 24.34 -11.85
N THR A 120 5.77 23.91 -11.77
CA THR A 120 6.93 24.81 -11.92
C THR A 120 7.22 25.17 -13.37
N GLU A 121 7.13 24.21 -14.30
CA GLU A 121 7.48 24.43 -15.71
C GLU A 121 6.28 24.88 -16.55
N LEU A 122 5.09 24.34 -16.26
CA LEU A 122 3.86 24.62 -17.01
C LEU A 122 2.94 25.64 -16.33
N GLY A 123 3.27 26.08 -15.11
CA GLY A 123 2.49 27.08 -14.37
C GLY A 123 1.12 26.57 -13.87
N ILE A 124 0.87 25.26 -13.88
CA ILE A 124 -0.43 24.69 -13.51
C ILE A 124 -0.52 24.55 -11.99
N ASN A 125 -1.04 25.58 -11.32
CA ASN A 125 -1.17 25.64 -9.86
C ASN A 125 -2.01 24.53 -9.24
N TRP A 126 -2.94 23.94 -10.00
CA TRP A 126 -3.86 22.92 -9.51
C TRP A 126 -3.28 21.50 -9.62
N ALA A 127 -2.16 21.32 -10.32
CA ALA A 127 -1.56 20.00 -10.56
C ALA A 127 -1.19 19.25 -9.27
N PRO A 128 -0.58 19.88 -8.24
CA PRO A 128 -0.26 19.17 -6.99
C PRO A 128 -1.48 18.62 -6.26
N TYR A 129 -2.63 19.30 -6.35
CA TYR A 129 -3.87 18.86 -5.71
C TYR A 129 -4.40 17.58 -6.36
N PHE A 130 -4.41 17.52 -7.69
CA PHE A 130 -4.83 16.33 -8.44
C PHE A 130 -3.87 15.16 -8.23
N CYS A 131 -2.55 15.41 -8.25
CA CYS A 131 -1.56 14.36 -8.01
C CYS A 131 -1.66 13.82 -6.57
N ALA A 132 -1.89 14.68 -5.58
CA ALA A 132 -2.09 14.25 -4.19
C ALA A 132 -3.39 13.45 -4.02
N LEU A 133 -4.49 13.87 -4.66
CA LEU A 133 -5.76 13.15 -4.62
C LEU A 133 -5.64 11.77 -5.30
N ALA A 134 -4.98 11.71 -6.45
CA ALA A 134 -4.68 10.45 -7.13
C ALA A 134 -3.81 9.53 -6.26
N ALA A 135 -2.78 10.09 -5.60
CA ALA A 135 -1.93 9.33 -4.68
C ALA A 135 -2.73 8.82 -3.46
N CYS A 136 -3.66 9.62 -2.93
CA CYS A 136 -4.56 9.22 -1.83
C CYS A 136 -5.40 8.00 -2.22
N ILE A 137 -6.10 8.09 -3.36
CA ILE A 137 -7.00 7.03 -3.84
C ILE A 137 -6.19 5.76 -4.16
N ALA A 138 -5.06 5.90 -4.86
CA ALA A 138 -4.20 4.77 -5.20
C ALA A 138 -3.65 4.09 -3.95
N MET A 139 -3.17 4.85 -2.96
CA MET A 139 -2.64 4.31 -1.72
C MET A 139 -3.74 3.60 -0.91
N PHE A 140 -4.93 4.19 -0.82
CA PHE A 140 -6.05 3.57 -0.13
C PHE A 140 -6.46 2.25 -0.80
N TRP A 141 -6.55 2.25 -2.12
CA TRP A 141 -6.84 1.04 -2.90
C TRP A 141 -5.78 -0.05 -2.70
N LEU A 142 -4.49 0.31 -2.69
CA LEU A 142 -3.41 -0.62 -2.41
C LEU A 142 -3.49 -1.20 -1.00
N LEU A 143 -3.80 -0.38 0.02
CA LEU A 143 -3.98 -0.84 1.41
C LEU A 143 -5.23 -1.73 1.59
N VAL A 144 -6.22 -1.61 0.71
CA VAL A 144 -7.40 -2.50 0.69
C VAL A 144 -7.08 -3.82 0.01
N LYS A 145 -6.41 -3.77 -1.15
CA LYS A 145 -6.16 -4.94 -1.99
C LYS A 145 -4.95 -5.78 -1.55
N LEU A 146 -3.94 -5.13 -0.95
CA LEU A 146 -2.66 -5.72 -0.54
C LEU A 146 -2.35 -5.40 0.93
N PRO A 147 -3.20 -5.80 1.89
CA PRO A 147 -3.05 -5.36 3.27
C PRO A 147 -1.80 -5.95 3.95
N THR A 148 -1.30 -7.09 3.47
CA THR A 148 -0.03 -7.71 3.93
C THR A 148 1.11 -7.60 2.91
N GLY A 149 0.91 -6.89 1.80
CA GLY A 149 1.86 -6.83 0.68
C GLY A 149 1.80 -8.03 -0.27
N GLU A 150 0.87 -8.98 -0.05
CA GLU A 150 0.59 -10.09 -0.97
C GLU A 150 -0.81 -9.97 -1.57
N VAL A 151 -0.96 -10.46 -2.81
CA VAL A 151 -2.25 -10.41 -3.53
C VAL A 151 -3.22 -11.38 -2.88
N MET A 152 -4.37 -10.86 -2.44
CA MET A 152 -5.50 -11.70 -2.09
C MET A 152 -5.95 -12.41 -3.36
N VAL A 153 -5.93 -13.74 -3.35
CA VAL A 153 -6.39 -14.54 -4.49
C VAL A 153 -7.90 -14.40 -4.50
N GLU A 154 -8.46 -13.63 -5.43
CA GLU A 154 -9.89 -13.67 -5.67
C GLU A 154 -10.24 -15.12 -5.99
N GLY A 155 -10.94 -15.78 -5.05
CA GLY A 155 -11.59 -17.04 -5.32
C GLY A 155 -12.52 -16.81 -6.50
N LYS A 156 -12.27 -17.51 -7.59
CA LYS A 156 -13.22 -17.62 -8.69
C LYS A 156 -14.45 -18.37 -8.23
#